data_AF-A0A7I0J6Q7-F1
#
_entry.id   AF-A0A7I0J6Q7-F1
#
_cell.length_a   1.000
_cell.length_b   1.000
_cell.length_c   1.000
_cell.angle_alpha   90.00
_cell.angle_beta   90.00
_cell.angle_gamma   90.00
#
_symmetry.space_group_name_H-M   'P 1'
#
loop_
_entity.id
_entity.type
_entity.pdbx_description
1 polymer ?
#
loop_
_entity_poly.entity_id
_entity_poly.type
_entity_poly.pdbx_seq_one_letter_code
_entity_poly.pdbx_strand_id
1 'polypeptide(L)'
;IGPPLELYDRPNNLFVASFIGSPAMNLLKGGIATDGSPSFRGAGEISVPLAATPSISNGEPVVLGIRPEHLRLSEAGIPVTVAVVEPTGSEVQLIGRTEGGEEIVA
;
A
#
# COMPACT_ATOMS: atom_id res chain seq x y z
N ILE A 1 24.00 -2.78 6.47
CA ILE A 1 23.13 -2.18 7.51
C ILE A 1 23.12 -0.69 7.23
N GLY A 2 22.01 -0.13 6.75
CA GLY A 2 21.86 1.30 6.48
C GLY A 2 21.34 2.06 7.71
N PRO A 3 21.36 3.40 7.73
CA PRO A 3 20.77 4.20 8.80
C PRO A 3 19.26 3.92 8.94
N PRO A 4 18.66 4.09 10.14
CA PRO A 4 17.25 3.78 10.38
C PRO A 4 16.27 4.43 9.40
N LEU A 5 16.54 5.69 9.01
CA LEU A 5 15.69 6.42 8.06
C LEU A 5 15.77 5.84 6.65
N GLU A 6 16.94 5.35 6.22
CA GLU A 6 17.10 4.70 4.92
C GLU A 6 16.30 3.39 4.85
N LEU A 7 16.27 2.63 5.95
CA LEU A 7 15.46 1.41 6.05
C LEU A 7 13.96 1.70 6.06
N TYR A 8 13.55 2.88 6.55
CA TYR A 8 12.16 3.32 6.54
C TYR A 8 11.73 3.78 5.14
N ASP A 9 12.49 4.69 4.53
CA ASP A 9 12.19 5.34 3.26
C ASP A 9 12.38 4.39 2.06
N ARG A 10 13.39 3.51 2.15
CA ARG A 10 13.81 2.60 1.08
C ARG A 10 14.08 1.20 1.64
N PRO A 11 13.03 0.48 2.07
CA PRO A 11 13.20 -0.87 2.57
C PRO A 11 13.78 -1.78 1.48
N ASN A 12 14.88 -2.47 1.79
CA ASN A 12 15.57 -3.33 0.83
C ASN A 12 14.83 -4.66 0.53
N ASN A 13 13.78 -4.98 1.30
CA ASN A 13 12.93 -6.15 1.09
C ASN A 13 11.62 -6.02 1.87
N LEU A 14 10.69 -6.95 1.61
CA LEU A 14 9.37 -6.98 2.25
C LEU A 14 9.44 -7.15 3.77
N PHE A 15 10.42 -7.86 4.31
CA PHE A 15 10.58 -8.02 5.75
C PHE A 15 10.88 -6.68 6.43
N VAL A 16 11.79 -5.90 5.86
CA VAL A 16 12.09 -4.54 6.38
C VAL A 16 10.86 -3.64 6.23
N ALA A 17 10.16 -3.69 5.10
CA ALA A 17 8.94 -2.91 4.88
C ALA A 17 7.82 -3.23 5.88
N SER A 18 7.63 -4.52 6.21
CA SER A 18 6.61 -4.99 7.16
C SER A 18 6.97 -4.77 8.63
N PHE A 19 8.24 -4.48 8.94
CA PHE A 19 8.72 -4.42 10.33
C PHE A 19 9.11 -3.01 10.78
N ILE A 20 9.65 -2.19 9.90
CA ILE A 20 10.13 -0.84 10.23
C ILE A 20 9.02 0.17 9.98
N GLY A 21 8.51 0.79 11.06
CA GLY A 21 7.39 1.75 11.06
C GLY A 21 6.28 1.30 12.00
N SER A 22 5.59 2.26 12.63
CA SER A 22 4.45 1.98 13.51
C SER A 22 3.31 2.96 13.19
N PRO A 23 2.28 2.55 12.43
CA PRO A 23 2.05 1.19 11.91
C PRO A 23 3.03 0.80 10.79
N ALA A 24 3.11 -0.50 10.50
CA ALA A 24 3.93 -1.01 9.41
C ALA A 24 3.36 -0.60 8.03
N MET A 25 4.14 -0.80 6.97
CA MET A 25 3.70 -0.55 5.60
C MET A 25 2.52 -1.46 5.22
N ASN A 26 1.51 -0.91 4.54
CA ASN A 26 0.49 -1.69 3.86
C ASN A 26 1.13 -2.42 2.68
N LEU A 27 0.97 -3.74 2.62
CA LEU A 27 1.53 -4.58 1.56
C LEU A 27 0.38 -5.27 0.82
N LEU A 28 0.10 -4.80 -0.40
CA LEU A 28 -0.97 -5.30 -1.25
C LEU A 28 -0.40 -6.19 -2.34
N LYS A 29 -0.97 -7.38 -2.56
CA LYS A 29 -0.50 -8.29 -3.62
C LYS A 29 -1.27 -8.02 -4.90
N GLY A 30 -0.58 -8.10 -6.03
CA GLY A 30 -1.22 -7.85 -7.31
C GLY A 30 -0.29 -8.08 -8.49
N GLY A 31 -0.62 -7.44 -9.60
CA GLY A 31 0.19 -7.43 -10.81
C GLY A 31 0.23 -6.06 -11.46
N ILE A 32 1.18 -5.87 -12.37
CA ILE A 32 1.29 -4.64 -13.15
C ILE A 32 0.55 -4.80 -14.47
N ALA A 33 -0.35 -3.88 -14.73
CA ALA A 33 -1.04 -3.73 -16.00
C ALA A 33 -0.29 -2.71 -16.85
N THR A 34 0.16 -3.13 -18.04
CA THR A 34 0.84 -2.26 -19.03
C THR A 34 0.02 -2.11 -20.32
N ASP A 35 -1.19 -2.64 -20.35
CA ASP A 35 -2.19 -2.49 -21.42
C ASP A 35 -2.86 -1.11 -21.35
N GLY A 36 -2.13 -0.07 -21.75
CA GLY A 36 -2.59 1.31 -21.74
C GLY A 36 -1.85 2.16 -20.71
N SER A 37 -2.58 2.85 -19.82
CA SER A 37 -1.96 3.59 -18.72
C SER A 37 -1.43 2.61 -17.66
N PRO A 38 -0.15 2.67 -17.31
CA PRO A 38 0.44 1.72 -16.38
C PRO A 38 -0.25 1.82 -15.01
N SER A 39 -0.64 0.68 -14.47
CA SER A 39 -1.33 0.60 -13.18
C SER A 39 -0.95 -0.66 -12.41
N PHE A 40 -0.96 -0.58 -11.10
CA PHE A 40 -1.01 -1.76 -10.24
C PHE A 40 -2.46 -2.22 -10.11
N ARG A 41 -2.72 -3.52 -10.27
CA ARG A 41 -4.02 -4.15 -10.05
C ARG A 41 -3.90 -5.17 -8.92
N GLY A 42 -4.64 -4.92 -7.83
CA GLY A 42 -4.70 -5.79 -6.65
C GLY A 42 -5.95 -6.68 -6.65
N ALA A 43 -6.27 -7.26 -5.49
CA ALA A 43 -7.50 -8.02 -5.32
C ALA A 43 -8.75 -7.10 -5.28
N GLY A 44 -9.88 -7.59 -5.79
CA GLY A 44 -11.11 -6.80 -5.91
C GLY A 44 -10.93 -5.61 -6.86
N GLU A 45 -11.46 -4.45 -6.48
CA GLU A 45 -11.45 -3.22 -7.29
C GLU A 45 -10.19 -2.35 -7.08
N ILE A 46 -9.10 -2.90 -6.54
CA ILE A 46 -7.86 -2.15 -6.30
C ILE A 46 -7.16 -1.87 -7.64
N SER A 47 -7.15 -0.59 -8.04
CA SER A 47 -6.38 -0.09 -9.17
C SER A 47 -5.65 1.20 -8.79
N VAL A 48 -4.33 1.19 -8.91
CA VAL A 48 -3.48 2.34 -8.57
C VAL A 48 -2.70 2.76 -9.82
N PRO A 49 -2.92 3.96 -10.38
CA PRO A 49 -2.17 4.43 -11.54
C PRO A 49 -0.70 4.65 -11.16
N LEU A 50 0.19 4.29 -12.08
CA LEU A 50 1.63 4.47 -11.92
C LEU A 50 2.09 5.64 -12.77
N ALA A 51 2.96 6.47 -12.21
CA ALA A 51 3.52 7.62 -12.92
C ALA A 51 4.43 7.22 -14.09
N ALA A 52 5.03 6.03 -14.02
CA ALA A 52 5.88 5.47 -15.06
C ALA A 52 5.63 3.97 -15.20
N THR A 53 5.79 3.46 -16.42
CA THR A 53 5.75 2.01 -16.67
C THR A 53 7.02 1.38 -16.13
N PRO A 54 6.93 0.51 -15.10
CA PRO A 54 8.11 -0.20 -14.61
C PRO A 54 8.58 -1.22 -15.65
N SER A 55 9.87 -1.54 -15.65
CA SER A 55 10.50 -2.51 -16.56
C SER A 55 10.17 -3.96 -16.18
N ILE A 56 8.89 -4.29 -16.12
CA ILE A 56 8.34 -5.59 -15.73
C ILE A 56 7.20 -5.96 -16.68
N SER A 57 6.96 -7.26 -16.79
CA SER A 57 6.00 -7.81 -17.76
C SER A 57 4.56 -7.51 -17.33
N ASN A 58 3.66 -7.41 -18.31
CA ASN A 58 2.24 -7.33 -18.02
C ASN A 58 1.78 -8.55 -17.21
N GLY A 59 1.06 -8.33 -16.12
CA GLY A 59 0.59 -9.38 -15.21
C GLY A 59 1.68 -9.95 -14.29
N GLU A 60 2.90 -9.41 -14.30
CA GLU A 60 3.96 -9.87 -13.41
C GLU A 60 3.56 -9.68 -11.94
N PRO A 61 3.61 -10.74 -11.10
CA PRO A 61 3.24 -10.63 -9.70
C PRO A 61 4.17 -9.69 -8.94
N VAL A 62 3.59 -8.70 -8.29
CA VAL A 62 4.31 -7.72 -7.48
C VAL A 62 3.59 -7.47 -6.15
N VAL A 63 4.29 -6.79 -5.23
CA VAL A 63 3.72 -6.29 -3.98
C VAL A 63 3.81 -4.77 -3.99
N LEU A 64 2.68 -4.11 -3.83
CA LEU A 64 2.62 -2.66 -3.65
C LEU A 64 2.75 -2.33 -2.16
N GLY A 65 3.79 -1.58 -1.82
CA GLY A 65 4.03 -1.08 -0.47
C GLY A 65 3.61 0.38 -0.33
N ILE A 66 2.72 0.69 0.61
CA ILE A 66 2.28 2.06 0.92
C ILE A 66 2.32 2.30 2.43
N ARG A 67 3.00 3.36 2.86
CA ARG A 67 2.99 3.77 4.27
C ARG A 67 1.62 4.30 4.69
N PRO A 68 1.12 4.01 5.91
CA PRO A 68 -0.17 4.52 6.38
C PRO A 68 -0.32 6.04 6.21
N GLU A 69 0.71 6.82 6.57
CA GLU A 69 0.71 8.28 6.48
C GLU A 69 0.70 8.83 5.04
N HIS A 70 0.88 7.97 4.03
CA HIS A 70 0.73 8.32 2.62
C HIS A 70 -0.67 8.04 2.07
N LEU A 71 -1.55 7.47 2.89
CA LEU A 71 -2.96 7.30 2.58
C LEU A 71 -3.77 8.45 3.19
N ARG A 72 -4.87 8.78 2.52
CA ARG A 72 -5.84 9.75 3.01
C ARG A 72 -7.23 9.32 2.61
N LEU A 73 -8.21 9.64 3.44
CA LEU A 73 -9.61 9.43 3.09
C LEU A 73 -9.99 10.35 1.93
N SER A 74 -10.73 9.79 0.97
CA SER A 74 -11.19 10.50 -0.21
C SER A 74 -12.47 9.85 -0.72
N GLU A 75 -13.28 10.62 -1.45
CA GLU A 75 -14.47 10.11 -2.13
C GLU A 75 -14.10 9.24 -3.36
N ALA A 76 -12.85 9.29 -3.81
CA ALA A 76 -12.31 8.47 -4.90
C ALA A 76 -11.00 7.79 -4.45
N GLY A 77 -10.84 6.52 -4.81
CA GLY A 77 -9.66 5.73 -4.44
C GLY A 77 -10.00 4.26 -4.25
N ILE A 78 -9.24 3.58 -3.39
CA ILE A 78 -9.50 2.18 -3.02
C ILE A 78 -10.67 2.15 -2.03
N PRO A 79 -11.80 1.51 -2.37
CA PRO A 79 -12.91 1.36 -1.44
C PRO A 79 -12.50 0.48 -0.26
N VAL A 80 -12.76 0.96 0.96
CA VAL A 80 -12.50 0.24 2.20
C VAL A 80 -13.71 0.31 3.13
N THR A 81 -14.02 -0.80 3.78
CA THR A 81 -14.94 -0.84 4.92
C THR A 81 -14.15 -0.63 6.19
N VAL A 82 -14.45 0.44 6.93
CA VAL A 82 -13.79 0.75 8.20
C VAL A 82 -14.14 -0.31 9.24
N ALA A 83 -13.13 -0.94 9.84
CA ALA A 83 -13.29 -1.94 10.89
C ALA A 83 -12.97 -1.36 12.28
N VAL A 84 -11.92 -0.54 12.38
CA VAL A 84 -11.46 0.07 13.64
C VAL A 84 -11.04 1.50 13.39
N VAL A 85 -11.33 2.36 14.36
CA VAL A 85 -10.81 3.73 14.45
C VAL A 85 -10.17 3.87 15.83
N GLU A 86 -8.86 4.04 15.86
CA GLU A 86 -8.05 4.04 17.08
C GLU A 86 -7.35 5.39 17.27
N PRO A 87 -7.70 6.17 18.30
CA PRO A 87 -6.97 7.38 18.66
C PRO A 87 -5.62 7.03 19.31
N THR A 88 -4.53 7.52 18.74
CA THR A 88 -3.15 7.28 19.22
C THR A 88 -2.50 8.55 19.79
N GLY A 89 -3.32 9.44 20.36
CA GLY A 89 -2.89 10.72 20.93
C GLY A 89 -3.24 11.88 19.99
N SER A 90 -2.25 12.39 19.25
CA SER A 90 -2.44 13.49 18.30
C SER A 90 -2.99 13.04 16.93
N GLU A 91 -3.05 11.73 16.70
CA GLU A 91 -3.45 11.12 15.44
C GLU A 91 -4.57 10.11 15.68
N VAL A 92 -5.29 9.78 14.60
CA VAL A 92 -6.29 8.73 14.57
C VAL A 92 -5.89 7.75 13.49
N GLN A 93 -5.69 6.50 13.87
CA GLN A 93 -5.42 5.41 12.94
C GLN A 93 -6.74 4.76 12.55
N LEU A 94 -6.91 4.53 11.27
CA LEU A 94 -8.04 3.81 10.70
C LEU A 94 -7.56 2.47 10.18
N ILE A 95 -8.23 1.41 10.60
CA ILE A 95 -8.02 0.06 10.06
C ILE A 95 -9.28 -0.30 9.27
N GLY A 96 -9.11 -0.58 7.99
CA GLY A 96 -10.16 -0.95 7.07
C GLY A 96 -9.87 -2.25 6.35
N ARG A 97 -10.89 -2.81 5.71
CA ARG A 97 -10.78 -3.96 4.80
C ARG A 97 -11.23 -3.57 3.41
N THR A 98 -10.43 -3.93 2.39
CA THR A 98 -10.82 -3.81 0.99
C THR A 98 -11.86 -4.86 0.63
N GLU A 99 -12.52 -4.70 -0.51
CA GLU A 99 -13.45 -5.73 -1.04
C GLU A 99 -12.74 -7.07 -1.29
N GLY A 100 -11.46 -7.03 -1.68
CA GLY A 100 -10.61 -8.22 -1.83
C GLY A 100 -10.21 -8.90 -0.51
N GLY A 101 -10.61 -8.34 0.64
CA GLY A 101 -10.33 -8.88 1.97
C GLY A 101 -8.96 -8.50 2.54
N GLU A 102 -8.20 -7.65 1.85
CA GLU A 102 -6.92 -7.13 2.35
C GLU A 102 -7.17 -6.08 3.44
N GLU A 103 -6.36 -6.10 4.50
CA GLU A 103 -6.40 -5.09 5.55
C GLU A 103 -5.53 -3.89 5.16
N ILE A 104 -6.03 -2.68 5.39
CA ILE A 104 -5.35 -1.41 5.13
C ILE A 104 -5.41 -0.54 6.38
N VAL A 105 -4.28 0.06 6.73
CA VAL A 105 -4.14 1.05 7.79
C VAL A 105 -3.84 2.42 7.19
N ALA A 106 -4.57 3.45 7.62
CA ALA A 106 -4.42 4.84 7.17
C ALA A 106 -4.52 5.83 8.33
#